data_AF-A0ABD7MNQ7-F1
#
_entry.id   AF-A0ABD7MNQ7-F1
#
_cell.length_a   1.000
_cell.length_b   1.000
_cell.length_c   1.000
_cell.angle_alpha   90.00
_cell.angle_beta   90.00
_cell.angle_gamma   90.00
#
_symmetry.space_group_name_H-M   'P 1'
#
loop_
_entity.id
_entity.type
_entity.pdbx_description
1 polymer ?
#
loop_
_entity_poly.entity_id
_entity_poly.type
_entity_poly.pdbx_seq_one_letter_code
_entity_poly.pdbx_strand_id
1 'polypeptide(L)'
;MINITTKDGTQVSGEVRDLVILLETDGKTVSDYLQPIPPKKDTHWSMIFIPVAIYILLNLVYIIAHPLFPEKYLKTSTSIFLFISFILSAIVAYFVFHKHKSATLSICSLVFLVLIVGANVGFISYSDLTQKATQKLDSLSK
;
A
#
# COMPACT_ATOMS: atom_id res chain seq x y z
N MET A 1 -13.70 22.51 29.93
CA MET A 1 -13.43 23.49 28.87
C MET A 1 -13.66 22.80 27.53
N ILE A 2 -14.53 23.33 26.68
CA ILE A 2 -14.84 22.76 25.36
C ILE A 2 -14.28 23.71 24.30
N ASN A 3 -13.58 23.15 23.31
CA ASN A 3 -13.14 23.89 22.12
C ASN A 3 -14.12 23.60 20.99
N ILE A 4 -14.82 24.62 20.51
CA ILE A 4 -15.66 24.55 19.33
C ILE A 4 -15.03 25.39 18.23
N THR A 5 -14.91 24.80 17.05
CA THR A 5 -14.49 25.50 15.85
C THR A 5 -15.74 25.91 15.10
N THR A 6 -15.95 27.22 14.93
CA THR A 6 -17.08 27.76 14.19
C THR A 6 -16.92 27.51 12.68
N LYS A 7 -18.01 27.69 11.91
CA LYS A 7 -18.00 27.56 10.44
C LYS A 7 -17.02 28.50 9.73
N ASP A 8 -16.66 29.61 10.38
CA ASP A 8 -15.73 30.61 9.87
C ASP A 8 -14.27 30.36 10.31
N GLY A 9 -14.01 29.22 10.95
CA GLY A 9 -12.66 28.79 11.35
C GLY A 9 -12.15 29.42 12.66
N THR A 10 -12.95 30.22 13.35
CA THR A 10 -12.61 30.74 14.68
C THR A 10 -12.75 29.66 15.74
N GLN A 11 -11.69 29.44 16.52
CA GLN A 11 -11.71 28.53 17.66
C GLN A 11 -12.14 29.30 18.91
N VAL A 12 -13.22 28.85 19.54
CA VAL A 12 -13.70 29.41 20.80
C VAL A 12 -13.50 28.35 21.88
N SER A 13 -12.67 28.68 22.87
CA SER A 13 -12.37 27.84 24.03
C SER A 13 -12.95 28.48 25.28
N GLY A 14 -13.86 27.80 25.97
CA GLY A 14 -14.51 28.34 27.16
C GLY A 14 -15.12 27.26 28.07
N GLU A 15 -15.62 27.69 29.23
CA GLU A 15 -16.44 26.85 30.09
C GLU A 15 -17.86 26.71 29.50
N VAL A 16 -18.44 25.52 29.65
CA VAL A 16 -19.71 25.13 28.99
C VAL A 16 -20.85 26.08 29.33
N ARG A 17 -20.84 26.68 30.52
CA ARG A 17 -21.86 27.63 30.98
C ARG A 17 -21.87 28.94 30.18
N ASP A 18 -20.71 29.49 29.86
CA ASP A 18 -20.62 30.78 29.15
C ASP A 18 -21.01 30.64 27.68
N LEU A 19 -20.75 29.48 27.05
CA LEU A 19 -21.21 29.20 25.69
C LEU A 19 -22.72 29.02 25.61
N VAL A 20 -23.34 28.40 26.62
CA VAL A 20 -24.80 28.21 26.66
C VAL A 20 -25.51 29.56 26.78
N ILE A 21 -25.01 30.48 27.60
CA ILE A 21 -25.59 31.84 27.75
C ILE A 21 -25.48 32.63 26.45
N LEU A 22 -24.34 32.54 25.74
CA LEU A 22 -24.14 33.24 24.46
C LEU A 22 -25.07 32.70 23.35
N LEU A 23 -25.38 31.40 23.39
CA LEU A 23 -26.26 30.72 22.42
C LEU A 23 -27.75 30.99 22.67
N GLU A 24 -28.16 31.14 23.93
CA GLU A 24 -29.54 31.43 24.31
C GLU A 24 -29.95 32.88 23.97
N THR A 25 -29.00 33.80 23.97
CA THR A 25 -29.23 35.23 23.68
C THR A 25 -29.43 35.52 22.20
N ASP A 26 -28.91 34.68 21.30
CA ASP A 26 -28.92 34.89 19.84
C ASP A 26 -29.97 34.03 19.10
N GLY A 27 -30.81 33.30 19.85
CA GLY A 27 -31.92 32.49 19.31
C GLY A 27 -31.50 31.28 18.46
N LYS A 28 -30.23 30.88 18.48
CA LYS A 28 -29.68 29.80 17.65
C LYS A 28 -29.33 28.58 18.50
N THR A 29 -29.72 27.40 18.03
CA THR A 29 -29.49 26.14 18.76
C THR A 29 -28.06 25.65 18.58
N VAL A 30 -27.48 25.09 19.65
CA VAL A 30 -26.11 24.53 19.71
C VAL A 30 -25.82 23.51 18.58
N SER A 31 -26.87 22.87 18.07
CA SER A 31 -26.86 21.97 16.92
C SER A 31 -26.25 22.60 15.64
N ASP A 32 -26.43 23.91 15.43
CA ASP A 32 -25.93 24.59 14.23
C ASP A 32 -24.40 24.78 14.21
N TYR A 33 -23.77 24.66 15.38
CA TYR A 33 -22.33 24.84 15.60
C TYR A 33 -21.59 23.52 15.81
N LEU A 34 -22.31 22.46 16.16
CA LEU A 34 -21.76 21.11 16.22
C LEU A 34 -21.89 20.45 14.85
N GLN A 35 -21.00 20.79 13.92
CA GLN A 35 -20.81 19.87 12.79
C GLN A 35 -20.35 18.52 13.36
N PRO A 36 -21.04 17.41 13.07
CA PRO A 36 -20.51 16.10 13.42
C PRO A 36 -19.16 16.00 12.73
N ILE A 37 -18.10 15.80 13.52
CA ILE A 37 -16.75 15.50 13.02
C ILE A 37 -16.95 14.40 11.97
N PRO A 38 -16.61 14.65 10.68
CA PRO A 38 -16.81 13.64 9.65
C PRO A 38 -16.14 12.37 10.14
N PRO A 39 -16.80 11.19 10.09
CA PRO A 39 -16.24 9.98 10.63
C PRO A 39 -14.85 9.81 10.01
N LYS A 40 -13.82 9.74 10.86
CA LYS A 40 -12.48 9.37 10.40
C LYS A 40 -12.68 8.08 9.63
N LYS A 41 -12.56 8.15 8.31
CA LYS A 41 -12.69 6.99 7.44
C LYS A 41 -11.42 6.17 7.65
N ASP A 42 -11.38 5.48 8.77
CA ASP A 42 -10.26 4.67 9.17
C ASP A 42 -10.11 3.59 8.10
N THR A 43 -8.98 3.63 7.41
CA THR A 43 -8.64 2.59 6.44
C THR A 43 -8.70 1.26 7.16
N HIS A 44 -9.59 0.35 6.73
CA HIS A 44 -9.67 -0.98 7.32
C HIS A 44 -8.39 -1.75 7.02
N TRP A 45 -7.93 -2.57 7.96
CA TRP A 45 -6.75 -3.43 7.77
C TRP A 45 -6.88 -4.36 6.55
N SER A 46 -8.10 -4.72 6.17
CA SER A 46 -8.39 -5.49 4.96
C SER A 46 -7.89 -4.80 3.68
N MET A 47 -7.88 -3.47 3.61
CA MET A 47 -7.40 -2.72 2.44
C MET A 47 -5.89 -2.84 2.24
N ILE A 48 -5.12 -3.16 3.29
CA ILE A 48 -3.70 -3.47 3.18
C ILE A 48 -3.50 -4.97 2.97
N PHE A 49 -4.23 -5.80 3.73
CA PHE A 49 -4.04 -7.25 3.71
C PHE A 49 -4.37 -7.89 2.36
N ILE A 50 -5.47 -7.48 1.72
CA ILE A 50 -5.91 -8.03 0.42
C ILE A 50 -4.83 -7.84 -0.67
N PRO A 51 -4.34 -6.62 -0.95
CA PRO A 51 -3.31 -6.45 -1.98
C PRO A 51 -1.99 -7.14 -1.62
N VAL A 52 -1.62 -7.25 -0.34
CA VAL A 52 -0.45 -8.05 0.09
C VAL A 52 -0.65 -9.55 -0.20
N ALA A 53 -1.83 -10.10 0.08
CA ALA A 53 -2.13 -11.50 -0.22
C ALA A 53 -2.09 -11.78 -1.73
N ILE A 54 -2.68 -10.90 -2.54
CA ILE A 54 -2.62 -10.98 -4.01
C ILE A 54 -1.16 -10.93 -4.49
N TYR A 55 -0.34 -10.07 -3.87
CA TYR A 55 1.07 -9.92 -4.22
C TYR A 55 1.86 -11.21 -3.98
N ILE A 56 1.64 -11.86 -2.83
CA ILE A 56 2.28 -13.14 -2.50
C ILE A 56 1.83 -14.23 -3.47
N LEU A 57 0.52 -14.32 -3.74
CA LEU A 57 -0.02 -15.30 -4.69
C LEU A 57 0.56 -15.11 -6.10
N LEU A 58 0.65 -13.87 -6.58
CA LEU A 58 1.24 -13.55 -7.87
C LEU A 58 2.71 -14.00 -7.95
N ASN A 59 3.49 -13.75 -6.89
CA ASN A 59 4.89 -14.19 -6.80
C ASN A 59 5.00 -15.72 -6.84
N LEU A 60 4.21 -16.43 -6.05
CA LEU A 60 4.21 -17.90 -6.03
C LEU A 60 3.82 -18.49 -7.38
N VAL A 61 2.75 -17.98 -7.99
CA VAL A 61 2.30 -18.40 -9.32
C VAL A 61 3.39 -18.16 -10.36
N TYR A 62 4.06 -17.01 -10.32
CA TYR A 62 5.14 -16.71 -11.25
C TYR A 62 6.32 -17.67 -11.08
N ILE A 63 6.77 -17.94 -9.85
CA ILE A 63 7.86 -18.90 -9.59
C ILE A 63 7.52 -20.29 -10.15
N ILE A 64 6.30 -20.77 -9.92
CA ILE A 64 5.85 -22.09 -10.36
C ILE A 64 5.66 -22.15 -11.89
N ALA A 65 5.12 -21.08 -12.49
CA ALA A 65 4.85 -21.01 -13.91
C ALA A 65 6.09 -20.65 -14.75
N HIS A 66 7.14 -20.07 -14.14
CA HIS A 66 8.33 -19.62 -14.87
C HIS A 66 8.94 -20.70 -15.77
N PRO A 67 9.16 -21.95 -15.30
CA PRO A 67 9.74 -23.02 -16.12
C PRO A 67 8.82 -23.47 -17.27
N LEU A 68 7.53 -23.15 -17.22
CA LEU A 68 6.54 -23.52 -18.23
C LEU A 68 6.52 -22.52 -19.40
N PHE A 69 7.13 -21.33 -19.25
CA PHE A 69 7.14 -20.33 -20.30
C PHE A 69 8.17 -20.66 -21.38
N PRO A 70 7.79 -20.59 -22.68
CA PRO A 70 8.76 -20.72 -23.76
C PRO A 70 9.79 -19.58 -23.69
N GLU A 71 11.05 -19.87 -23.99
CA GLU A 71 12.15 -18.88 -23.91
C GLU A 71 11.88 -17.58 -24.68
N LYS A 72 11.18 -17.69 -25.81
CA LYS A 72 10.76 -16.54 -26.64
C LYS A 72 9.93 -15.52 -25.86
N TYR A 73 9.15 -15.96 -24.88
CA TYR A 73 8.24 -15.12 -24.09
C TYR A 73 8.77 -14.79 -22.70
N LEU A 74 9.89 -15.38 -22.27
CA LEU A 74 10.41 -15.27 -20.91
C LEU A 74 10.71 -13.81 -20.52
N LYS A 75 11.38 -13.06 -21.41
CA LYS A 75 11.71 -11.64 -21.16
C LYS A 75 10.46 -10.77 -21.04
N THR A 76 9.48 -10.98 -21.93
CA THR A 76 8.22 -10.24 -21.93
C THR A 76 7.40 -10.57 -20.69
N SER A 77 7.28 -11.86 -20.34
CA SER A 77 6.59 -12.34 -19.15
C SER A 77 7.20 -11.76 -17.87
N THR A 78 8.54 -11.78 -17.76
CA THR A 78 9.27 -11.20 -16.64
C THR A 78 9.03 -9.69 -16.52
N SER A 79 9.08 -8.95 -17.62
CA SER A 79 8.82 -7.52 -17.63
C SER A 79 7.40 -7.19 -17.16
N ILE A 80 6.40 -7.92 -17.67
CA ILE A 80 4.99 -7.77 -17.26
C ILE A 80 4.83 -8.09 -15.76
N PHE A 81 5.42 -9.19 -15.30
CA PHE A 81 5.38 -9.58 -13.88
C PHE A 81 5.99 -8.51 -12.97
N LEU A 82 7.15 -7.96 -13.33
CA LEU A 82 7.80 -6.87 -12.60
C LEU A 82 6.91 -5.62 -12.57
N PHE A 83 6.30 -5.27 -13.70
CA PHE A 83 5.43 -4.09 -13.80
C PHE A 83 4.17 -4.22 -12.93
N ILE A 84 3.48 -5.36 -12.99
CA ILE A 84 2.31 -5.64 -12.14
C ILE A 84 2.71 -5.64 -10.66
N SER A 85 3.84 -6.27 -10.32
CA SER A 85 4.36 -6.31 -8.95
C SER A 85 4.70 -4.92 -8.42
N PHE A 86 5.25 -4.04 -9.26
CA PHE A 86 5.54 -2.66 -8.90
C PHE A 86 4.26 -1.88 -8.60
N ILE A 87 3.24 -1.98 -9.46
CA ILE A 87 1.94 -1.34 -9.24
C ILE A 87 1.32 -1.82 -7.93
N LEU A 88 1.35 -3.12 -7.69
CA LEU A 88 0.76 -3.70 -6.49
C LEU A 88 1.51 -3.28 -5.21
N SER A 89 2.84 -3.14 -5.29
CA SER A 89 3.66 -2.58 -4.22
C SER A 89 3.31 -1.12 -3.92
N ALA A 90 3.07 -0.32 -4.96
CA ALA A 90 2.62 1.08 -4.82
C ALA A 90 1.23 1.18 -4.18
N ILE A 91 0.31 0.28 -4.53
CA ILE A 91 -1.02 0.20 -3.91
C ILE A 91 -0.90 -0.12 -2.42
N VAL A 92 -0.08 -1.10 -2.03
CA VAL A 92 0.16 -1.43 -0.63
C VAL A 92 0.75 -0.23 0.11
N ALA A 93 1.78 0.41 -0.44
CA ALA A 93 2.41 1.59 0.15
C ALA A 93 1.40 2.75 0.34
N TYR A 94 0.55 3.00 -0.66
CA TYR A 94 -0.53 3.99 -0.57
C TYR A 94 -1.47 3.72 0.62
N PHE A 95 -1.94 2.48 0.79
CA PHE A 95 -2.80 2.14 1.91
C PHE A 95 -2.09 2.20 3.26
N VAL A 96 -0.81 1.82 3.33
CA VAL A 96 0.05 1.98 4.52
C VAL A 96 0.18 3.46 4.89
N PHE A 97 0.41 4.34 3.91
CA PHE A 97 0.46 5.78 4.13
C PHE A 97 -0.88 6.31 4.66
N HIS A 98 -2.00 5.92 4.04
CA HIS A 98 -3.31 6.38 4.47
C HIS A 98 -3.68 5.92 5.88
N LYS A 99 -3.28 4.70 6.26
CA LYS A 99 -3.53 4.12 7.58
C LYS A 99 -2.65 4.71 8.68
N HIS A 100 -1.35 4.78 8.46
CA HIS A 100 -0.36 5.15 9.48
C HIS A 100 0.04 6.61 9.44
N LYS A 101 -0.35 7.36 8.40
CA LYS A 101 0.04 8.76 8.15
C LYS A 101 1.56 8.97 8.20
N SER A 102 2.32 7.92 7.86
CA SER A 102 3.79 7.90 7.91
C SER A 102 4.35 7.66 6.51
N ALA A 103 5.04 8.68 5.98
CA ALA A 103 5.73 8.59 4.69
C ALA A 103 6.88 7.59 4.74
N THR A 104 7.63 7.56 5.86
CA THR A 104 8.76 6.65 6.05
C THR A 104 8.31 5.19 5.96
N LEU A 105 7.25 4.82 6.68
CA LEU A 105 6.74 3.45 6.69
C LEU A 105 6.24 3.02 5.29
N SER A 106 5.55 3.93 4.60
CA SER A 106 5.09 3.73 3.22
C SER A 106 6.25 3.48 2.26
N ILE A 107 7.27 4.34 2.26
CA ILE A 107 8.44 4.20 1.38
C ILE A 107 9.21 2.92 1.70
N CYS A 108 9.45 2.62 2.99
CA CYS A 108 10.10 1.38 3.40
C CYS A 108 9.33 0.16 2.89
N SER A 109 7.99 0.16 2.99
CA SER A 109 7.16 -0.94 2.49
C SER A 109 7.27 -1.11 0.96
N LEU A 110 7.27 0.00 0.22
CA LEU A 110 7.44 -0.02 -1.23
C LEU A 110 8.79 -0.60 -1.63
N VAL A 111 9.88 -0.09 -1.04
CA VAL A 111 11.24 -0.55 -1.34
C VAL A 111 11.42 -2.01 -0.98
N PHE A 112 10.93 -2.44 0.19
CA PHE A 112 11.01 -3.82 0.64
C PHE A 112 10.32 -4.79 -0.34
N LEU A 113 9.10 -4.47 -0.78
CA LEU A 113 8.37 -5.28 -1.75
C LEU A 113 9.11 -5.32 -3.10
N VAL A 114 9.55 -4.18 -3.62
CA VAL A 114 10.28 -4.14 -4.90
C VAL A 114 11.57 -4.98 -4.84
N LEU A 115 12.30 -4.92 -3.72
CA LEU A 115 13.53 -5.70 -3.53
C LEU A 115 13.26 -7.21 -3.52
N ILE A 116 12.17 -7.67 -2.86
CA ILE A 116 11.81 -9.10 -2.84
C ILE A 116 11.55 -9.62 -4.25
N VAL A 117 10.75 -8.90 -5.03
CA VAL A 117 10.44 -9.32 -6.41
C VAL A 117 11.69 -9.31 -7.28
N GLY A 118 12.57 -8.31 -7.13
CA GLY A 118 13.86 -8.28 -7.83
C GLY A 118 14.74 -9.46 -7.46
N ALA A 119 14.83 -9.80 -6.16
CA ALA A 119 15.58 -10.95 -5.68
C ALA A 119 15.02 -12.28 -6.22
N ASN A 120 13.70 -12.44 -6.26
CA ASN A 120 13.05 -13.64 -6.80
C ASN A 120 13.36 -13.83 -8.29
N VAL A 121 13.21 -12.78 -9.10
CA VAL A 121 13.54 -12.84 -10.54
C VAL A 121 15.04 -13.10 -10.75
N GLY A 122 15.90 -12.47 -9.96
CA GLY A 122 17.35 -12.70 -9.99
C GLY A 122 17.73 -14.13 -9.70
N PHE A 123 17.15 -14.73 -8.65
CA PHE A 123 17.35 -16.13 -8.28
C PHE A 123 16.93 -17.08 -9.40
N ILE A 124 15.73 -16.89 -9.95
CA ILE A 124 15.21 -17.73 -11.04
C ILE A 124 16.13 -17.64 -12.27
N SER A 125 16.49 -16.42 -12.69
CA SER A 125 17.35 -16.21 -13.86
C SER A 125 18.73 -16.85 -13.69
N TYR A 126 19.33 -16.72 -12.50
CA TYR A 126 20.62 -17.35 -12.20
C TYR A 126 20.52 -18.88 -12.21
N SER A 127 19.45 -19.44 -11.67
CA SER A 127 19.23 -20.89 -11.68
C SER A 127 19.12 -21.46 -13.10
N ASP A 128 18.39 -20.78 -14.00
CA ASP A 128 18.23 -21.18 -15.40
C ASP A 128 19.55 -21.08 -16.18
N LEU A 129 20.33 -20.00 -15.96
CA LEU A 129 21.65 -19.83 -16.55
C LEU A 129 22.62 -20.94 -16.12
N THR A 130 22.59 -21.30 -14.84
CA THR A 130 23.46 -22.36 -14.29
C THR A 130 23.11 -23.70 -14.91
N GLN A 131 21.82 -24.02 -15.01
CA GLN A 131 21.34 -25.26 -15.64
C GLN A 131 21.74 -25.36 -17.12
N LYS A 132 21.58 -24.26 -17.87
CA LYS A 132 21.99 -24.19 -19.29
C LYS A 132 23.50 -24.35 -19.47
N ALA A 133 24.29 -23.75 -18.58
CA ALA A 133 25.75 -23.88 -18.60
C ALA A 133 26.17 -25.33 -18.35
N THR A 134 25.57 -26.00 -17.36
CA THR A 134 25.82 -27.42 -17.07
C THR A 134 25.46 -28.31 -18.26
N GLN A 135 24.28 -28.14 -18.87
CA GLN A 135 23.87 -28.92 -20.04
C GLN A 135 24.80 -28.74 -21.24
N LYS A 136 25.26 -27.50 -21.47
CA LYS A 136 26.21 -27.21 -22.56
C LYS A 136 27.57 -27.86 -22.30
N LEU A 137 28.06 -27.83 -21.06
CA LEU A 137 29.29 -28.50 -20.67
C LEU A 137 29.19 -30.01 -20.88
N ASP A 138 28.09 -30.63 -20.44
CA ASP A 138 27.84 -32.06 -20.63
C ASP A 138 27.81 -32.44 -22.12
N SER A 139 27.17 -31.61 -22.97
CA SER A 139 27.14 -31.83 -24.42
C SER A 139 28.49 -31.70 -25.12
N LEU A 140 29.40 -30.88 -24.57
CA LEU A 140 30.76 -30.71 -25.10
C LEU A 140 31.72 -31.79 -24.61
N SER A 141 31.39 -32.47 -23.52
CA SER A 141 32.20 -33.57 -22.96
C SER A 141 31.97 -34.93 -23.64
N LYS A 142 30.92 -35.06 -24.46
CA LYS A 142 30.56 -36.25 -25.23
C LYS A 142 31.00 -36.12 -26.69
#